data_AF-A0A2R6FB80-F1
#
_entry.id   AF-A0A2R6FB80-F1
#
_cell.length_a   1.000
_cell.length_b   1.000
_cell.length_c   1.000
_cell.angle_alpha   90.00
_cell.angle_beta   90.00
_cell.angle_gamma   90.00
#
_symmetry.space_group_name_H-M   'P 1'
#
loop_
_entity.id
_entity.type
_entity.pdbx_description
1 polymer ?
#
loop_
_entity_poly.entity_id
_entity_poly.type
_entity_poly.pdbx_seq_one_letter_code
_entity_poly.pdbx_strand_id
1 'polypeptide(L)'
;MNEDPVDALVATAPDGIDFDGLRVEERDGYTFETPADAASGLAAAALREAATGDPYVGNWYFWHAVAPQTDARWTFLRWLEGAEEQPVAERYDALDDGLATEWGQLRVTVSLDGPAGRRYELRHVDDAGTSADELDGYEDPLDARELAKHDDDGDYRPLKTAPSLQTGWRFPSLAAADVVEAVHAFYPATVQNWHREREGELDVDHWRETVDRQTGIYGVVRTWDRGEGHEHVNWVAEACCDDSQCLKRREWEYDDETELDVAGGDGEFPCREPCSLVIAAARQWTKLEGEQSETYEFELTPSEKEQVEAVIDAVADGRADDIREADVYDGANRYRTRFLRAKLFDDDGNLAGVETDN
;
A
#
# COMPACT_ATOMS: atom_id res chain seq x y z
N MET A 1 -18.65 21.21 18.81
CA MET A 1 -18.37 22.60 18.40
C MET A 1 -16.91 22.78 18.70
N ASN A 2 -16.06 22.70 17.70
CA ASN A 2 -14.62 22.82 17.91
C ASN A 2 -14.35 24.21 18.46
N GLU A 3 -13.54 24.27 19.51
CA GLU A 3 -13.11 25.53 20.14
C GLU A 3 -12.43 26.42 19.10
N ASP A 4 -12.57 27.74 19.21
CA ASP A 4 -11.88 28.65 18.30
C ASP A 4 -10.34 28.48 18.46
N PRO A 5 -9.56 28.39 17.36
CA PRO A 5 -8.11 28.18 17.45
C PRO A 5 -7.37 29.22 18.29
N VAL A 6 -7.81 30.48 18.25
CA VAL A 6 -7.18 31.57 19.00
C VAL A 6 -7.53 31.47 20.48
N ASP A 7 -8.76 31.11 20.83
CA ASP A 7 -9.12 30.90 22.23
C ASP A 7 -8.39 29.69 22.84
N ALA A 8 -8.25 28.59 22.09
CA ALA A 8 -7.45 27.44 22.50
C ALA A 8 -5.96 27.82 22.68
N LEU A 9 -5.41 28.64 21.79
CA LEU A 9 -4.04 29.16 21.88
C LEU A 9 -3.84 29.96 23.16
N VAL A 10 -4.73 30.92 23.45
CA VAL A 10 -4.66 31.76 24.65
C VAL A 10 -4.79 30.91 25.92
N ALA A 11 -5.63 29.88 25.90
CA ALA A 11 -5.80 28.97 27.02
C ALA A 11 -4.56 28.08 27.29
N THR A 12 -3.82 27.72 26.23
CA THR A 12 -2.65 26.82 26.31
C THR A 12 -1.32 27.56 26.46
N ALA A 13 -1.25 28.83 26.05
CA ALA A 13 -0.06 29.68 26.18
C ALA A 13 0.63 29.67 27.57
N PRO A 14 -0.08 29.55 28.72
CA PRO A 14 0.57 29.45 30.03
C PRO A 14 1.43 28.18 30.21
N ASP A 15 1.11 27.09 29.51
CA ASP A 15 1.90 25.85 29.55
C ASP A 15 3.09 25.87 28.58
N GLY A 16 3.13 26.87 27.69
CA GLY A 16 4.12 27.01 26.63
C GLY A 16 3.76 26.21 25.38
N ILE A 17 3.86 26.86 24.23
CA ILE A 17 3.65 26.26 22.91
C ILE A 17 4.96 26.43 22.14
N ASP A 18 5.48 25.33 21.61
CA ASP A 18 6.61 25.30 20.68
C ASP A 18 6.34 24.20 19.66
N PHE A 19 5.92 24.58 18.45
CA PHE A 19 5.49 23.62 17.43
C PHE A 19 5.56 24.18 16.02
N ASP A 20 6.27 23.49 15.12
CA ASP A 20 6.39 23.83 13.70
C ASP A 20 6.72 25.32 13.43
N GLY A 21 7.53 25.93 14.29
CA GLY A 21 7.93 27.33 14.20
C GLY A 21 7.02 28.33 14.93
N LEU A 22 5.88 27.89 15.48
CA LEU A 22 5.08 28.67 16.43
C LEU A 22 5.69 28.59 17.83
N ARG A 23 5.94 29.73 18.46
CA ARG A 23 6.24 29.80 19.89
C ARG A 23 5.34 30.79 20.60
N VAL A 24 4.64 30.32 21.64
CA VAL A 24 3.79 31.17 22.49
C VAL A 24 4.02 30.84 23.96
N GLU A 25 4.30 31.86 24.77
CA GLU A 25 4.52 31.70 26.22
C GLU A 25 3.85 32.85 26.99
N GLU A 26 3.26 32.55 28.15
CA GLU A 26 2.86 33.56 29.14
C GLU A 26 3.90 33.68 30.27
N ARG A 27 4.47 34.88 30.44
CA ARG A 27 5.27 35.22 31.63
C ARG A 27 4.81 36.58 32.17
N ASP A 28 5.59 37.64 31.94
CA ASP A 28 5.23 39.03 32.24
C ASP A 28 4.47 39.66 31.05
N GLY A 29 3.42 38.97 30.59
CA GLY A 29 2.75 39.20 29.31
C GLY A 29 3.02 38.07 28.30
N TYR A 30 2.27 38.06 27.20
CA TYR A 30 2.41 37.03 26.18
C TYR A 30 3.55 37.36 25.22
N THR A 31 4.26 36.31 24.83
CA THR A 31 5.20 36.33 23.69
C THR A 31 4.59 35.47 22.59
N PHE A 32 4.60 35.98 21.35
CA PHE A 32 4.14 35.30 20.15
C PHE A 32 5.22 35.41 19.09
N GLU A 33 5.73 34.28 18.63
CA GLU A 33 6.79 34.21 17.64
C GLU A 33 6.43 33.18 16.56
N THR A 34 6.62 33.58 15.31
CA THR A 34 6.64 32.74 14.11
C THR A 34 7.95 33.05 13.36
N PRO A 35 8.29 32.30 12.30
CA PRO A 35 9.45 32.63 11.47
C PRO A 35 9.37 34.02 10.81
N ALA A 36 8.17 34.58 10.64
CA ALA A 36 7.94 35.88 10.02
C ALA A 36 7.85 37.03 11.03
N ASP A 37 7.25 36.79 12.20
CA ASP A 37 6.89 37.83 13.15
C ASP A 37 7.26 37.44 14.59
N ALA A 38 7.67 38.42 15.39
CA ALA A 38 7.97 38.23 16.80
C ALA A 38 7.51 39.44 17.62
N ALA A 39 6.73 39.18 18.66
CA ALA A 39 6.22 40.20 19.57
C ALA A 39 6.18 39.68 21.02
N SER A 40 6.55 40.54 21.98
CA SER A 40 6.63 40.20 23.40
C SER A 40 5.98 41.26 24.28
N GLY A 41 5.62 40.88 25.51
CA GLY A 41 4.92 41.77 26.45
C GLY A 41 3.49 42.11 26.02
N LEU A 42 2.87 41.24 25.20
CA LEU A 42 1.52 41.43 24.70
C LEU A 42 0.49 41.23 25.81
N ALA A 43 -0.54 42.08 25.82
CA ALA A 43 -1.77 41.76 26.54
C ALA A 43 -2.58 40.71 25.77
N ALA A 44 -3.47 39.99 26.45
CA ALA A 44 -4.28 38.93 25.82
C ALA A 44 -5.03 39.39 24.55
N ALA A 45 -5.53 40.63 24.52
CA ALA A 45 -6.21 41.16 23.34
C ALA A 45 -5.27 41.33 22.13
N ALA A 46 -4.03 41.77 22.37
CA ALA A 46 -3.02 41.92 21.32
C ALA A 46 -2.49 40.56 20.84
N LEU A 47 -2.40 39.57 21.74
CA LEU A 47 -2.12 38.18 21.34
C LEU A 47 -3.22 37.65 20.42
N ARG A 48 -4.50 37.83 20.78
CA ARG A 48 -5.62 37.39 19.94
C ARG A 48 -5.58 38.02 18.54
N GLU A 49 -5.25 39.31 18.47
CA GLU A 49 -5.11 40.02 17.20
C GLU A 49 -3.98 39.44 16.34
N ALA A 50 -2.81 39.20 16.94
CA ALA A 50 -1.67 38.60 16.24
C ALA A 50 -1.95 37.16 15.77
N ALA A 51 -2.70 36.39 16.55
CA ALA A 51 -3.01 34.99 16.24
C ALA A 51 -4.16 34.80 15.23
N THR A 52 -4.99 35.82 15.01
CA THR A 52 -6.19 35.68 14.17
C THR A 52 -5.81 35.51 12.71
N GLY A 53 -6.15 34.35 12.14
CA GLY A 53 -5.86 34.03 10.74
C GLY A 53 -4.40 33.65 10.48
N ASP A 54 -3.59 33.52 11.51
CA ASP A 54 -2.20 33.09 11.37
C ASP A 54 -2.13 31.57 11.06
N PRO A 55 -1.42 31.16 10.00
CA PRO A 55 -1.37 29.76 9.59
C PRO A 55 -0.66 28.86 10.61
N TYR A 56 0.30 29.39 11.38
CA TYR A 56 1.00 28.62 12.41
C TYR A 56 0.07 28.30 13.58
N VAL A 57 -0.82 29.22 13.95
CA VAL A 57 -1.86 28.98 14.97
C VAL A 57 -2.85 27.93 14.48
N GLY A 58 -3.32 28.05 13.25
CA GLY A 58 -4.21 27.05 12.64
C GLY A 58 -3.55 25.67 12.52
N ASN A 59 -2.26 25.63 12.20
CA ASN A 59 -1.47 24.40 12.13
C ASN A 59 -1.37 23.73 13.51
N TRP A 60 -0.91 24.48 14.51
CA TRP A 60 -0.81 23.99 15.88
C TRP A 60 -2.14 23.44 16.38
N TYR A 61 -3.23 24.18 16.17
CA TYR A 61 -4.57 23.79 16.61
C TYR A 61 -5.02 22.49 15.94
N PHE A 62 -4.87 22.37 14.62
CA PHE A 62 -5.25 21.14 13.93
C PHE A 62 -4.55 19.93 14.51
N TRP A 63 -3.23 19.99 14.63
CA TRP A 63 -2.45 18.88 15.13
C TRP A 63 -2.88 18.54 16.56
N HIS A 64 -2.92 19.50 17.48
CA HIS A 64 -3.14 19.20 18.90
C HIS A 64 -4.61 19.02 19.31
N ALA A 65 -5.58 19.51 18.54
CA ALA A 65 -7.00 19.48 18.90
C ALA A 65 -7.87 18.66 17.93
N VAL A 66 -7.44 18.45 16.67
CA VAL A 66 -8.27 17.84 15.62
C VAL A 66 -7.71 16.50 15.13
N ALA A 67 -6.41 16.43 14.86
CA ALA A 67 -5.78 15.24 14.31
C ALA A 67 -5.84 14.05 15.29
N PRO A 68 -5.93 12.81 14.80
CA PRO A 68 -5.77 11.62 15.63
C PRO A 68 -4.42 11.61 16.37
N GLN A 69 -4.45 11.37 17.68
CA GLN A 69 -3.29 11.50 18.57
C GLN A 69 -2.44 10.22 18.71
N THR A 70 -2.78 9.13 18.02
CA THR A 70 -1.94 7.93 18.00
C THR A 70 -0.74 8.17 17.08
N ASP A 71 0.48 7.89 17.55
CA ASP A 71 1.74 8.20 16.86
C ASP A 71 1.75 7.80 15.38
N ALA A 72 1.33 6.57 15.05
CA ALA A 72 1.29 6.10 13.67
C ALA A 72 0.35 6.92 12.76
N ARG A 73 -0.84 7.27 13.26
CA ARG A 73 -1.82 8.05 12.47
C ARG A 73 -1.39 9.50 12.33
N TRP A 74 -0.87 10.08 13.42
CA TRP A 74 -0.32 11.43 13.41
C TRP A 74 0.83 11.55 12.41
N THR A 75 1.79 10.63 12.48
CA THR A 75 2.96 10.59 11.59
C THR A 75 2.55 10.41 10.13
N PHE A 76 1.58 9.53 9.86
CA PHE A 76 1.06 9.32 8.51
C PHE A 76 0.39 10.56 7.93
N LEU A 77 -0.46 11.24 8.70
CA LEU A 77 -1.08 12.49 8.24
C LEU A 77 -0.03 13.60 8.01
N ARG A 78 1.00 13.67 8.86
CA ARG A 78 2.11 14.61 8.66
C ARG A 78 2.89 14.32 7.39
N TRP A 79 3.12 13.05 7.10
CA TRP A 79 3.77 12.60 5.87
C TRP A 79 2.94 12.94 4.63
N LEU A 80 1.62 12.76 4.65
CA LEU A 80 0.73 13.22 3.56
C LEU A 80 0.83 14.73 3.30
N GLU A 81 1.07 15.54 4.34
CA GLU A 81 1.27 16.99 4.20
C GLU A 81 2.72 17.37 3.85
N GLY A 82 3.67 16.43 3.76
CA GLY A 82 5.10 16.74 3.60
C GLY A 82 5.69 17.55 4.78
N ALA A 83 5.12 17.39 5.99
CA ALA A 83 5.37 18.26 7.13
C ALA A 83 6.78 18.16 7.74
N GLU A 84 7.55 17.14 7.38
CA GLU A 84 8.95 17.00 7.78
C GLU A 84 9.91 17.71 6.81
N GLU A 85 9.46 17.97 5.58
CA GLU A 85 10.27 18.51 4.50
C GLU A 85 10.00 20.00 4.26
N GLN A 86 8.76 20.44 4.54
CA GLN A 86 8.31 21.79 4.21
C GLN A 86 7.89 22.57 5.47
N PRO A 87 8.42 23.80 5.67
CA PRO A 87 7.91 24.72 6.68
C PRO A 87 6.41 25.02 6.49
N VAL A 88 5.74 25.46 7.56
CA VAL A 88 4.28 25.70 7.55
C VAL A 88 3.84 26.61 6.40
N ALA A 89 4.56 27.70 6.11
CA ALA A 89 4.18 28.64 5.06
C ALA A 89 4.15 27.98 3.67
N GLU A 90 5.26 27.33 3.26
CA GLU A 90 5.35 26.65 1.96
C GLU A 90 4.35 25.50 1.84
N ARG A 91 4.15 24.77 2.94
CA ARG A 91 3.18 23.68 3.01
C ARG A 91 1.74 24.18 2.90
N TYR A 92 1.40 25.30 3.53
CA TYR A 92 0.07 25.90 3.44
C TYR A 92 -0.22 26.41 2.02
N ASP A 93 0.78 26.99 1.35
CA ASP A 93 0.65 27.36 -0.08
C ASP A 93 0.35 26.12 -0.95
N ALA A 94 1.01 24.99 -0.68
CA ALA A 94 0.73 23.74 -1.40
C ALA A 94 -0.65 23.14 -1.07
N LEU A 95 -1.11 23.26 0.19
CA LEU A 95 -2.41 22.78 0.63
C LEU A 95 -3.59 23.61 0.10
N ASP A 96 -3.37 24.86 -0.31
CA ASP A 96 -4.38 25.69 -0.97
C ASP A 96 -4.78 25.11 -2.34
N ASP A 97 -3.79 24.64 -3.12
CA ASP A 97 -4.01 24.00 -4.42
C ASP A 97 -4.33 22.49 -4.30
N GLY A 98 -3.99 21.89 -3.16
CA GLY A 98 -4.17 20.47 -2.85
C GLY A 98 -2.89 19.68 -3.07
N LEU A 99 -2.39 19.07 -1.99
CA LEU A 99 -1.18 18.25 -2.01
C LEU A 99 -1.55 16.78 -2.15
N ALA A 100 -1.12 16.13 -3.23
CA ALA A 100 -1.41 14.73 -3.51
C ALA A 100 -0.22 13.83 -3.19
N THR A 101 -0.50 12.74 -2.48
CA THR A 101 0.45 11.67 -2.14
C THR A 101 -0.17 10.31 -2.47
N GLU A 102 0.66 9.36 -2.84
CA GLU A 102 0.23 8.01 -3.19
C GLU A 102 0.53 7.04 -2.05
N TRP A 103 -0.39 6.11 -1.80
CA TRP A 103 -0.24 5.04 -0.81
C TRP A 103 -0.77 3.75 -1.40
N GLY A 104 0.11 2.93 -1.98
CA GLY A 104 -0.33 1.83 -2.85
C GLY A 104 -1.07 2.38 -4.06
N GLN A 105 -2.27 1.87 -4.35
CA GLN A 105 -3.11 2.40 -5.45
C GLN A 105 -4.06 3.53 -5.00
N LEU A 106 -3.88 4.07 -3.80
CA LEU A 106 -4.66 5.21 -3.33
C LEU A 106 -3.94 6.51 -3.62
N ARG A 107 -4.64 7.46 -4.22
CA ARG A 107 -4.22 8.86 -4.27
C ARG A 107 -4.97 9.64 -3.19
N VAL A 108 -4.25 10.14 -2.21
CA VAL A 108 -4.77 10.99 -1.13
C VAL A 108 -4.42 12.44 -1.44
N THR A 109 -5.41 13.33 -1.56
CA THR A 109 -5.17 14.76 -1.75
C THR A 109 -5.62 15.54 -0.52
N VAL A 110 -4.68 16.19 0.15
CA VAL A 110 -4.94 17.01 1.34
C VAL A 110 -5.10 18.47 0.93
N SER A 111 -6.09 19.16 1.48
CA SER A 111 -6.26 20.60 1.28
C SER A 111 -6.82 21.29 2.52
N LEU A 112 -6.61 22.61 2.62
CA LEU A 112 -7.11 23.40 3.75
C LEU A 112 -8.63 23.50 3.75
N ASP A 113 -9.26 23.26 4.90
CA ASP A 113 -10.68 23.51 5.14
C ASP A 113 -10.84 24.64 6.18
N GLY A 114 -10.75 25.87 5.69
CA GLY A 114 -10.69 27.06 6.53
C GLY A 114 -9.35 27.23 7.26
N PRO A 115 -9.28 28.06 8.31
CA PRO A 115 -8.01 28.47 8.91
C PRO A 115 -7.24 27.35 9.63
N ALA A 116 -7.95 26.33 10.12
CA ALA A 116 -7.38 25.26 10.95
C ALA A 116 -7.90 23.85 10.58
N GLY A 117 -8.74 23.72 9.55
CA GLY A 117 -9.25 22.42 9.10
C GLY A 117 -8.44 21.84 7.96
N ARG A 118 -8.51 20.51 7.81
CA ARG A 118 -8.04 19.76 6.65
C ARG A 118 -9.20 18.97 6.08
N ARG A 119 -9.25 18.89 4.76
CA ARG A 119 -10.10 17.93 4.03
C ARG A 119 -9.22 17.01 3.20
N TYR A 120 -9.61 15.74 3.15
CA TYR A 120 -8.89 14.70 2.44
C TYR A 120 -9.77 14.13 1.34
N GLU A 121 -9.33 14.27 0.10
CA GLU A 121 -9.91 13.54 -1.03
C GLU A 121 -9.17 12.21 -1.19
N LEU A 122 -9.91 11.14 -1.48
CA LEU A 122 -9.35 9.82 -1.76
C LEU A 122 -9.93 9.26 -3.05
N ARG A 123 -9.08 8.74 -3.94
CA ARG A 123 -9.48 8.01 -5.16
C ARG A 123 -8.41 7.00 -5.56
N HIS A 124 -8.67 6.20 -6.59
CA HIS A 124 -7.64 5.36 -7.19
C HIS A 124 -6.58 6.21 -7.93
N VAL A 125 -5.32 5.77 -7.97
CA VAL A 125 -4.23 6.48 -8.70
C VAL A 125 -4.54 6.63 -10.19
N ASP A 126 -5.12 5.60 -10.81
CA ASP A 126 -5.52 5.63 -12.23
C ASP A 126 -6.69 6.60 -12.51
N ASP A 127 -7.43 7.03 -11.47
CA ASP A 127 -8.51 8.02 -11.56
C ASP A 127 -8.02 9.47 -11.32
N ALA A 128 -6.71 9.70 -11.25
CA ALA A 128 -6.15 11.03 -11.03
C ALA A 128 -6.59 12.05 -12.10
N GLY A 129 -6.76 11.60 -13.35
CA GLY A 129 -7.22 12.42 -14.47
C GLY A 129 -8.74 12.41 -14.70
N THR A 130 -9.48 11.56 -14.00
CA THR A 130 -10.91 11.35 -14.21
C THR A 130 -11.71 12.49 -13.55
N SER A 131 -12.73 13.01 -14.25
CA SER A 131 -13.57 14.09 -13.72
C SER A 131 -14.34 13.60 -12.49
N ALA A 132 -14.52 14.49 -11.52
CA ALA A 132 -15.32 14.26 -10.32
C ALA A 132 -16.75 13.76 -10.60
N ASP A 133 -17.36 14.19 -11.72
CA ASP A 133 -18.73 13.82 -12.10
C ASP A 133 -18.81 12.44 -12.78
N GLU A 134 -17.66 11.84 -13.11
CA GLU A 134 -17.54 10.51 -13.72
C GLU A 134 -17.22 9.41 -12.69
N LEU A 135 -16.95 9.79 -11.44
CA LEU A 135 -16.62 8.90 -10.34
C LEU A 135 -17.78 8.78 -9.34
N ASP A 136 -18.02 7.58 -8.85
CA ASP A 136 -19.00 7.33 -7.80
C ASP A 136 -18.51 7.93 -6.47
N GLY A 137 -19.29 8.84 -5.90
CA GLY A 137 -18.95 9.58 -4.68
C GLY A 137 -19.42 8.88 -3.40
N TYR A 138 -18.51 8.74 -2.44
CA TYR A 138 -18.75 8.13 -1.13
C TYR A 138 -18.40 9.09 0.00
N GLU A 139 -19.23 9.19 1.03
CA GLU A 139 -19.01 10.07 2.19
C GLU A 139 -18.68 9.29 3.47
N ASP A 140 -19.12 8.04 3.59
CA ASP A 140 -18.86 7.19 4.77
C ASP A 140 -17.54 6.43 4.56
N PRO A 141 -16.48 6.67 5.37
CA PRO A 141 -15.21 5.95 5.24
C PRO A 141 -15.35 4.42 5.35
N LEU A 142 -16.45 3.91 5.91
CA LEU A 142 -16.72 2.48 5.99
C LEU A 142 -17.04 1.84 4.63
N ASP A 143 -17.49 2.62 3.64
CA ASP A 143 -17.75 2.14 2.27
C ASP A 143 -16.46 1.61 1.60
N ALA A 144 -15.28 2.08 2.06
CA ALA A 144 -13.98 1.59 1.62
C ALA A 144 -13.83 0.06 1.81
N ARG A 145 -14.52 -0.55 2.78
CA ARG A 145 -14.48 -2.00 2.99
C ARG A 145 -15.15 -2.78 1.86
N GLU A 146 -16.26 -2.26 1.33
CA GLU A 146 -16.94 -2.89 0.21
C GLU A 146 -16.18 -2.63 -1.09
N LEU A 147 -15.62 -1.43 -1.27
CA LEU A 147 -14.74 -1.12 -2.41
C LEU A 147 -13.46 -1.97 -2.42
N ALA A 148 -12.88 -2.26 -1.25
CA ALA A 148 -11.70 -3.11 -1.17
C ALA A 148 -12.00 -4.59 -1.47
N LYS A 149 -13.28 -4.99 -1.53
CA LYS A 149 -13.70 -6.41 -1.53
C LYS A 149 -13.48 -7.12 -2.86
N HIS A 150 -13.72 -6.44 -3.97
CA HIS A 150 -13.60 -6.98 -5.32
C HIS A 150 -12.73 -6.07 -6.20
N ASP A 151 -12.22 -6.61 -7.30
CA ASP A 151 -11.54 -5.87 -8.35
C ASP A 151 -12.53 -5.38 -9.43
N ASP A 152 -12.02 -4.79 -10.52
CA ASP A 152 -12.81 -4.24 -11.62
C ASP A 152 -13.60 -5.30 -12.41
N ASP A 153 -13.16 -6.56 -12.38
CA ASP A 153 -13.89 -7.69 -12.98
C ASP A 153 -14.96 -8.26 -12.05
N GLY A 154 -15.01 -7.78 -10.80
CA GLY A 154 -15.92 -8.24 -9.76
C GLY A 154 -15.44 -9.48 -9.01
N ASP A 155 -14.19 -9.89 -9.22
CA ASP A 155 -13.58 -11.03 -8.54
C ASP A 155 -13.16 -10.65 -7.11
N TYR A 156 -13.30 -11.60 -6.19
CA TYR A 156 -13.00 -11.34 -4.79
C TYR A 156 -11.49 -11.15 -4.58
N ARG A 157 -11.13 -10.11 -3.83
CA ARG A 157 -9.73 -9.79 -3.47
C ARG A 157 -9.36 -10.39 -2.11
N PRO A 158 -8.74 -11.59 -2.05
CA PRO A 158 -8.27 -12.17 -0.80
C PRO A 158 -7.07 -11.40 -0.23
N LEU A 159 -6.21 -10.88 -1.11
CA LEU A 159 -5.09 -10.01 -0.73
C LEU A 159 -5.47 -8.56 -1.01
N LYS A 160 -5.65 -7.78 0.06
CA LYS A 160 -6.00 -6.37 -0.08
C LYS A 160 -4.89 -5.52 -0.67
N THR A 161 -3.65 -5.97 -0.57
CA THR A 161 -2.48 -5.30 -1.14
C THR A 161 -2.09 -5.83 -2.52
N ALA A 162 -2.87 -6.72 -3.15
CA ALA A 162 -2.66 -7.00 -4.58
C ALA A 162 -3.00 -5.73 -5.39
N PRO A 163 -2.25 -5.42 -6.47
CA PRO A 163 -2.45 -4.24 -7.30
C PRO A 163 -3.68 -4.35 -8.21
N SER A 164 -4.83 -4.72 -7.63
CA SER A 164 -6.11 -4.97 -8.30
C SER A 164 -7.26 -4.22 -7.63
N LEU A 165 -6.98 -3.11 -6.92
CA LEU A 165 -8.04 -2.29 -6.35
C LEU A 165 -8.91 -1.74 -7.50
N GLN A 166 -10.23 -1.86 -7.35
CA GLN A 166 -11.16 -1.34 -8.37
C GLN A 166 -11.02 0.17 -8.54
N THR A 167 -11.30 0.64 -9.75
CA THR A 167 -11.31 2.06 -10.15
C THR A 167 -12.73 2.64 -10.11
N GLY A 168 -12.92 3.91 -10.47
CA GLY A 168 -14.25 4.51 -10.68
C GLY A 168 -14.92 5.11 -9.44
N TRP A 169 -14.22 5.26 -8.32
CA TRP A 169 -14.78 5.79 -7.07
C TRP A 169 -13.97 6.97 -6.52
N ARG A 170 -14.61 7.76 -5.65
CA ARG A 170 -13.95 8.79 -4.85
C ARG A 170 -14.62 9.01 -3.49
N PHE A 171 -13.83 9.35 -2.49
CA PHE A 171 -14.28 10.05 -1.30
C PHE A 171 -13.92 11.53 -1.46
N PRO A 172 -14.89 12.43 -1.67
CA PRO A 172 -14.60 13.81 -2.05
C PRO A 172 -14.10 14.67 -0.88
N SER A 173 -14.43 14.30 0.36
CA SER A 173 -14.11 15.10 1.54
C SER A 173 -14.21 14.27 2.83
N LEU A 174 -13.11 13.63 3.22
CA LEU A 174 -12.94 12.96 4.50
C LEU A 174 -12.29 13.90 5.52
N ALA A 175 -12.61 13.71 6.80
CA ALA A 175 -11.85 14.29 7.90
C ALA A 175 -10.55 13.50 8.17
N ALA A 176 -9.65 14.06 8.98
CA ALA A 176 -8.36 13.45 9.30
C ALA A 176 -8.47 12.05 9.93
N ALA A 177 -9.46 11.81 10.80
CA ALA A 177 -9.68 10.47 11.35
C ALA A 177 -10.22 9.51 10.28
N ASP A 178 -11.14 9.98 9.44
CA ASP A 178 -11.86 9.17 8.47
C ASP A 178 -10.98 8.71 7.31
N VAL A 179 -10.06 9.57 6.82
CA VAL A 179 -9.09 9.15 5.79
C VAL A 179 -8.19 8.03 6.27
N VAL A 180 -7.78 8.04 7.55
CA VAL A 180 -6.95 6.98 8.12
C VAL A 180 -7.74 5.68 8.28
N GLU A 181 -9.02 5.76 8.64
CA GLU A 181 -9.91 4.60 8.67
C GLU A 181 -10.15 4.02 7.26
N ALA A 182 -10.36 4.88 6.25
CA ALA A 182 -10.52 4.46 4.87
C ALA A 182 -9.24 3.78 4.34
N VAL A 183 -8.07 4.39 4.55
CA VAL A 183 -6.76 3.77 4.21
C VAL A 183 -6.59 2.44 4.91
N HIS A 184 -6.97 2.32 6.19
CA HIS A 184 -6.91 1.05 6.92
C HIS A 184 -7.88 0.00 6.35
N ALA A 185 -9.05 0.40 5.86
CA ALA A 185 -10.00 -0.50 5.20
C ALA A 185 -9.48 -1.03 3.86
N PHE A 186 -8.82 -0.17 3.07
CA PHE A 186 -8.18 -0.57 1.82
C PHE A 186 -6.92 -1.40 2.03
N TYR A 187 -6.03 -0.98 2.93
CA TYR A 187 -4.75 -1.62 3.20
C TYR A 187 -4.51 -1.79 4.70
N PRO A 188 -5.06 -2.86 5.31
CA PRO A 188 -4.98 -3.09 6.74
C PRO A 188 -3.53 -3.16 7.25
N ALA A 189 -3.32 -2.54 8.42
CA ALA A 189 -2.06 -2.49 9.17
C ALA A 189 -0.88 -1.79 8.47
N THR A 190 -1.04 -1.25 7.25
CA THR A 190 0.07 -0.67 6.49
C THR A 190 0.66 0.58 7.16
N VAL A 191 -0.19 1.51 7.58
CA VAL A 191 0.23 2.74 8.30
C VAL A 191 0.97 2.40 9.59
N GLN A 192 0.48 1.41 10.34
CA GLN A 192 1.10 0.98 11.59
C GLN A 192 2.48 0.35 11.37
N ASN A 193 2.61 -0.51 10.37
CA ASN A 193 3.88 -1.18 10.08
C ASN A 193 4.91 -0.22 9.50
N TRP A 194 4.50 0.67 8.59
CA TRP A 194 5.36 1.74 8.07
C TRP A 194 5.87 2.66 9.19
N HIS A 195 5.02 3.04 10.14
CA HIS A 195 5.47 3.83 11.28
C HIS A 195 6.48 3.08 12.14
N ARG A 196 6.24 1.79 12.45
CA ARG A 196 7.18 0.97 13.22
C ARG A 196 8.53 0.82 12.52
N GLU A 197 8.53 0.65 11.21
CA GLU A 197 9.76 0.61 10.41
C GLU A 197 10.57 1.90 10.56
N ARG A 198 9.92 3.06 10.44
CA ARG A 198 10.58 4.35 10.62
C ARG A 198 11.20 4.53 12.01
N GLU A 199 10.59 3.97 13.04
CA GLU A 199 11.12 3.97 14.41
C GLU A 199 12.18 2.87 14.66
N GLY A 200 12.45 2.00 13.68
CA GLY A 200 13.34 0.84 13.85
C GLY A 200 12.74 -0.25 14.76
N GLU A 201 11.42 -0.29 14.89
CA GLU A 201 10.64 -1.21 15.74
C GLU A 201 9.78 -2.18 14.91
N LEU A 202 10.01 -2.29 13.60
CA LEU A 202 9.33 -3.29 12.78
C LEU A 202 9.79 -4.69 13.19
N ASP A 203 8.89 -5.43 13.82
CA ASP A 203 9.09 -6.83 14.16
C ASP A 203 8.91 -7.69 12.89
N VAL A 204 9.99 -8.26 12.38
CA VAL A 204 10.01 -9.06 11.15
C VAL A 204 10.07 -10.54 11.50
N ASP A 205 9.10 -11.28 10.99
CA ASP A 205 9.00 -12.74 11.10
C ASP A 205 9.51 -13.36 9.79
N HIS A 206 10.73 -13.89 9.83
CA HIS A 206 11.37 -14.52 8.67
C HIS A 206 10.66 -15.82 8.24
N TRP A 207 11.02 -16.31 7.05
CA TRP A 207 10.44 -17.53 6.47
C TRP A 207 10.48 -18.72 7.43
N ARG A 208 11.67 -19.03 7.98
CA ARG A 208 11.85 -20.19 8.86
C ARG A 208 10.97 -20.12 10.10
N GLU A 209 10.93 -18.96 10.75
CA GLU A 209 10.11 -18.75 11.93
C GLU A 209 8.62 -18.95 11.62
N THR A 210 8.18 -18.39 10.50
CA THR A 210 6.79 -18.48 10.04
C THR A 210 6.40 -19.92 9.70
N VAL A 211 7.27 -20.65 9.01
CA VAL A 211 7.07 -22.05 8.61
C VAL A 211 7.09 -23.00 9.82
N ASP A 212 7.96 -22.75 10.81
CA ASP A 212 8.05 -23.55 12.04
C ASP A 212 6.76 -23.50 12.87
N ARG A 213 6.05 -22.36 12.85
CA ARG A 213 4.73 -22.18 13.48
C ARG A 213 3.60 -22.91 12.77
N GLN A 214 3.78 -23.34 11.52
CA GLN A 214 2.70 -23.99 10.76
C GLN A 214 2.41 -25.39 11.28
N THR A 215 1.12 -25.67 11.45
CA THR A 215 0.62 -26.97 11.93
C THR A 215 -0.52 -27.49 11.04
N GLY A 216 -0.98 -28.71 11.31
CA GLY A 216 -2.06 -29.34 10.54
C GLY A 216 -1.72 -29.49 9.06
N ILE A 217 -2.64 -29.11 8.18
CA ILE A 217 -2.47 -29.27 6.72
C ILE A 217 -1.32 -28.44 6.13
N TYR A 218 -0.89 -27.37 6.81
CA TYR A 218 0.19 -26.48 6.37
C TYR A 218 1.56 -26.91 6.90
N GLY A 219 1.61 -27.78 7.91
CA GLY A 219 2.87 -28.27 8.49
C GLY A 219 3.75 -29.08 7.52
N VAL A 220 3.23 -29.42 6.33
CA VAL A 220 3.99 -30.05 5.25
C VAL A 220 5.07 -29.12 4.69
N VAL A 221 4.90 -27.79 4.74
CA VAL A 221 5.89 -26.82 4.21
C VAL A 221 7.26 -26.99 4.89
N ARG A 222 7.28 -27.35 6.18
CA ARG A 222 8.51 -27.69 6.93
C ARG A 222 9.29 -28.86 6.34
N THR A 223 8.65 -29.71 5.53
CA THR A 223 9.33 -30.83 4.88
C THR A 223 10.06 -30.42 3.61
N TRP A 224 9.77 -29.24 3.05
CA TRP A 224 10.55 -28.64 1.97
C TRP A 224 11.72 -27.85 2.54
N ASP A 225 11.48 -27.15 3.66
CA ASP A 225 12.47 -26.35 4.37
C ASP A 225 13.42 -27.20 5.25
N ARG A 226 14.25 -28.04 4.61
CA ARG A 226 15.15 -28.99 5.31
C ARG A 226 16.51 -28.40 5.70
N GLY A 227 16.76 -27.13 5.42
CA GLY A 227 18.07 -26.48 5.64
C GLY A 227 19.17 -26.96 4.68
N GLU A 228 18.78 -27.56 3.55
CA GLU A 228 19.70 -27.98 2.47
C GLU A 228 19.92 -26.86 1.42
N GLY A 229 19.26 -25.71 1.61
CA GLY A 229 19.28 -24.51 0.77
C GLY A 229 18.04 -23.64 1.01
N HIS A 230 18.00 -22.46 0.40
CA HIS A 230 16.85 -21.53 0.43
C HIS A 230 16.32 -21.21 -0.98
N GLU A 231 16.74 -21.98 -2.00
CA GLU A 231 16.36 -21.74 -3.40
C GLU A 231 14.84 -21.83 -3.61
N HIS A 232 14.17 -22.74 -2.90
CA HIS A 232 12.71 -22.81 -2.91
C HIS A 232 12.04 -21.54 -2.40
N VAL A 233 12.66 -20.85 -1.44
CA VAL A 233 12.13 -19.61 -0.88
C VAL A 233 12.34 -18.45 -1.85
N ASN A 234 13.43 -18.44 -2.62
CA ASN A 234 13.61 -17.52 -3.74
C ASN A 234 12.47 -17.66 -4.75
N TRP A 235 12.16 -18.88 -5.21
CA TRP A 235 11.05 -19.09 -6.17
C TRP A 235 9.69 -18.69 -5.58
N VAL A 236 9.47 -18.95 -4.29
CA VAL A 236 8.25 -18.52 -3.60
C VAL A 236 8.14 -16.99 -3.56
N ALA A 237 9.23 -16.30 -3.21
CA ALA A 237 9.26 -14.84 -3.16
C ALA A 237 9.07 -14.24 -4.56
N GLU A 238 9.79 -14.73 -5.57
CA GLU A 238 9.68 -14.31 -6.96
C GLU A 238 8.24 -14.46 -7.50
N ALA A 239 7.59 -15.59 -7.20
CA ALA A 239 6.25 -15.86 -7.70
C ALA A 239 5.12 -15.12 -6.96
N CYS A 240 5.32 -14.71 -5.70
CA CYS A 240 4.23 -14.19 -4.85
C CYS A 240 4.42 -12.77 -4.36
N CYS A 241 5.64 -12.25 -4.35
CA CYS A 241 6.00 -11.01 -3.65
C CYS A 241 6.61 -9.94 -4.58
N ASP A 242 6.54 -10.16 -5.89
CA ASP A 242 6.82 -9.13 -6.89
C ASP A 242 5.79 -7.98 -6.81
N ASP A 243 6.17 -6.78 -7.24
CA ASP A 243 5.31 -5.59 -7.21
C ASP A 243 4.05 -5.75 -8.08
N SER A 244 4.10 -6.61 -9.11
CA SER A 244 2.92 -7.00 -9.90
C SER A 244 1.91 -7.85 -9.11
N GLN A 245 2.33 -8.45 -7.99
CA GLN A 245 1.51 -9.33 -7.16
C GLN A 245 1.11 -8.67 -5.83
N CYS A 246 1.96 -7.80 -5.27
CA CYS A 246 1.73 -7.19 -3.98
C CYS A 246 2.39 -5.80 -3.85
N LEU A 247 1.64 -4.81 -3.40
CA LEU A 247 2.08 -3.43 -3.18
C LEU A 247 2.98 -3.25 -1.94
N LYS A 248 3.24 -4.32 -1.17
CA LYS A 248 4.08 -4.23 0.03
C LYS A 248 5.52 -4.55 -0.32
N ARG A 249 6.47 -3.80 0.25
CA ARG A 249 7.89 -4.16 0.21
C ARG A 249 8.19 -5.28 1.22
N ARG A 250 8.63 -6.44 0.76
CA ARG A 250 9.03 -7.59 1.58
C ARG A 250 10.28 -7.25 2.39
N GLU A 251 10.15 -7.33 3.72
CA GLU A 251 11.25 -7.20 4.69
C GLU A 251 11.67 -8.56 5.27
N TRP A 252 10.79 -9.57 5.23
CA TRP A 252 11.12 -10.91 5.72
C TRP A 252 12.05 -11.61 4.74
N GLU A 253 13.22 -12.04 5.19
CA GLU A 253 14.16 -12.91 4.47
C GLU A 253 14.00 -14.41 4.84
N TYR A 254 14.96 -15.25 4.44
CA TYR A 254 14.95 -16.68 4.82
C TYR A 254 15.03 -16.86 6.35
N ASP A 255 16.04 -16.24 6.96
CA ASP A 255 16.22 -16.04 8.40
C ASP A 255 17.08 -14.78 8.67
N ASP A 256 17.35 -14.48 9.94
CA ASP A 256 18.12 -13.28 10.35
C ASP A 256 19.53 -13.19 9.72
N GLU A 257 20.09 -14.32 9.27
CA GLU A 257 21.47 -14.42 8.77
C GLU A 257 21.54 -14.62 7.25
N THR A 258 20.40 -14.86 6.60
CA THR A 258 20.34 -15.33 5.21
C THR A 258 19.33 -14.50 4.40
N GLU A 259 19.87 -13.61 3.57
CA GLU A 259 19.11 -12.84 2.59
C GLU A 259 18.69 -13.71 1.39
N LEU A 260 17.53 -13.42 0.82
CA LEU A 260 17.08 -13.97 -0.45
C LEU A 260 17.73 -13.24 -1.63
N ASP A 261 17.86 -13.94 -2.76
CA ASP A 261 18.43 -13.40 -4.00
C ASP A 261 17.43 -12.50 -4.75
N VAL A 262 16.15 -12.57 -4.38
CA VAL A 262 15.04 -11.83 -5.00
C VAL A 262 14.81 -10.53 -4.24
N ALA A 263 14.69 -9.41 -4.96
CA ALA A 263 14.40 -8.12 -4.34
C ALA A 263 13.07 -8.14 -3.58
N GLY A 264 12.95 -7.29 -2.55
CA GLY A 264 11.74 -7.19 -1.74
C GLY A 264 10.60 -6.39 -2.39
N GLY A 265 10.84 -5.74 -3.53
CA GLY A 265 9.91 -4.80 -4.16
C GLY A 265 10.12 -3.35 -3.73
N ASP A 266 9.41 -2.42 -4.38
CA ASP A 266 9.59 -0.98 -4.21
C ASP A 266 8.44 -0.31 -3.42
N GLY A 267 7.53 -1.10 -2.85
CA GLY A 267 6.37 -0.61 -2.10
C GLY A 267 6.71 0.34 -0.95
N GLU A 268 5.88 1.38 -0.75
CA GLU A 268 6.06 2.38 0.31
C GLU A 268 5.98 1.76 1.72
N PHE A 269 5.11 0.77 1.92
CA PHE A 269 4.88 0.15 3.22
C PHE A 269 5.40 -1.30 3.31
N PRO A 270 5.95 -1.70 4.47
CA PRO A 270 6.63 -2.99 4.61
C PRO A 270 5.70 -4.19 4.81
N CYS A 271 6.17 -5.35 4.38
CA CYS A 271 5.63 -6.68 4.62
C CYS A 271 6.58 -7.43 5.57
N ARG A 272 6.16 -7.51 6.84
CA ARG A 272 6.96 -8.08 7.92
C ARG A 272 6.98 -9.62 8.00
N GLU A 273 6.12 -10.33 7.28
CA GLU A 273 5.95 -11.79 7.43
C GLU A 273 5.37 -12.42 6.15
N PRO A 274 5.76 -13.66 5.78
CA PRO A 274 5.07 -14.43 4.75
C PRO A 274 3.57 -14.54 5.03
N CYS A 275 2.75 -14.02 4.11
CA CYS A 275 1.31 -13.98 4.32
C CYS A 275 0.66 -15.36 4.14
N SER A 276 -0.61 -15.50 4.54
CA SER A 276 -1.35 -16.77 4.42
C SER A 276 -1.47 -17.29 2.98
N LEU A 277 -1.45 -16.41 1.97
CA LEU A 277 -1.46 -16.82 0.56
C LEU A 277 -0.12 -17.42 0.15
N VAL A 278 0.99 -16.81 0.56
CA VAL A 278 2.34 -17.36 0.37
C VAL A 278 2.44 -18.75 1.00
N ILE A 279 1.97 -18.93 2.23
CA ILE A 279 1.98 -20.24 2.91
C ILE A 279 1.06 -21.26 2.20
N ALA A 280 -0.08 -20.81 1.66
CA ALA A 280 -0.96 -21.68 0.89
C ALA A 280 -0.35 -22.12 -0.45
N ALA A 281 0.33 -21.21 -1.15
CA ALA A 281 1.05 -21.50 -2.39
C ALA A 281 2.24 -22.43 -2.13
N ALA A 282 3.07 -22.10 -1.15
CA ALA A 282 4.20 -22.92 -0.71
C ALA A 282 3.79 -24.35 -0.35
N ARG A 283 2.63 -24.52 0.30
CA ARG A 283 2.08 -25.85 0.59
C ARG A 283 1.80 -26.65 -0.69
N GLN A 284 1.27 -25.99 -1.73
CA GLN A 284 0.98 -26.67 -2.99
C GLN A 284 2.29 -27.03 -3.70
N TRP A 285 3.25 -26.11 -3.76
CA TRP A 285 4.55 -26.35 -4.39
C TRP A 285 5.38 -27.40 -3.66
N THR A 286 5.36 -27.42 -2.33
CA THR A 286 6.00 -28.48 -1.53
C THR A 286 5.54 -29.88 -1.95
N LYS A 287 4.28 -30.03 -2.38
CA LYS A 287 3.78 -31.32 -2.84
C LYS A 287 4.27 -31.66 -4.23
N LEU A 288 4.25 -30.69 -5.15
CA LEU A 288 4.75 -30.84 -6.52
C LEU A 288 6.23 -31.20 -6.51
N GLU A 289 7.03 -30.46 -5.74
CA GLU A 289 8.47 -30.70 -5.57
C GLU A 289 8.80 -31.94 -4.74
N GLY A 290 7.79 -32.55 -4.13
CA GLY A 290 7.91 -33.86 -3.48
C GLY A 290 7.79 -35.03 -4.46
N GLU A 291 7.34 -34.79 -5.69
CA GLU A 291 7.24 -35.80 -6.75
C GLU A 291 8.63 -36.08 -7.34
N GLN A 292 8.83 -37.30 -7.86
CA GLN A 292 10.07 -37.60 -8.58
C GLN A 292 10.00 -36.96 -9.95
N SER A 293 11.03 -36.18 -10.30
CA SER A 293 11.12 -35.55 -11.62
C SER A 293 11.23 -36.62 -12.71
N GLU A 294 10.30 -36.59 -13.65
CA GLU A 294 10.33 -37.40 -14.86
C GLU A 294 10.69 -36.52 -16.07
N THR A 295 11.30 -37.12 -17.09
CA THR A 295 11.60 -36.42 -18.35
C THR A 295 10.53 -36.71 -19.39
N TYR A 296 9.95 -35.64 -19.95
CA TYR A 296 8.98 -35.71 -21.05
C TYR A 296 9.58 -35.06 -22.30
N GLU A 297 9.58 -35.78 -23.42
CA GLU A 297 10.08 -35.30 -24.70
C GLU A 297 8.94 -34.95 -25.67
N PHE A 298 9.05 -33.79 -26.32
CA PHE A 298 8.06 -33.27 -27.28
C PHE A 298 8.74 -32.84 -28.59
N GLU A 299 8.10 -33.10 -29.72
CA GLU A 299 8.51 -32.57 -31.02
C GLU A 299 7.79 -31.25 -31.32
N LEU A 300 8.46 -30.13 -31.06
CA LEU A 300 7.97 -28.79 -31.35
C LEU A 300 8.82 -28.12 -32.44
N THR A 301 8.17 -27.35 -33.32
CA THR A 301 8.92 -26.37 -34.12
C THR A 301 9.45 -25.25 -33.21
N PRO A 302 10.51 -24.52 -33.59
CA PRO A 302 11.03 -23.41 -32.78
C PRO A 302 9.94 -22.40 -32.38
N SER A 303 9.06 -22.05 -33.32
CA SER A 303 7.95 -21.13 -33.06
C SER A 303 6.84 -21.70 -32.18
N GLU A 304 6.67 -23.02 -32.12
CA GLU A 304 5.73 -23.66 -31.19
C GLU A 304 6.31 -23.69 -29.77
N LYS A 305 7.62 -23.89 -29.62
CA LYS A 305 8.30 -23.76 -28.33
C LYS A 305 8.22 -22.33 -27.81
N GLU A 306 8.54 -21.33 -28.65
CA GLU A 306 8.36 -19.90 -28.32
C GLU A 306 6.91 -19.58 -27.96
N GLN A 307 5.95 -20.26 -28.59
CA GLN A 307 4.54 -20.09 -28.26
C GLN A 307 4.20 -20.61 -26.86
N VAL A 308 4.74 -21.75 -26.45
CA VAL A 308 4.53 -22.29 -25.09
C VAL A 308 5.10 -21.33 -24.04
N GLU A 309 6.29 -20.79 -24.27
CA GLU A 309 6.89 -19.78 -23.39
C GLU A 309 6.01 -18.54 -23.29
N ALA A 310 5.57 -18.00 -24.44
CA ALA A 310 4.68 -16.85 -24.46
C ALA A 310 3.36 -17.08 -23.71
N VAL A 311 2.83 -18.32 -23.71
CA VAL A 311 1.64 -18.69 -22.93
C VAL A 311 1.94 -18.72 -21.44
N ILE A 312 3.08 -19.26 -21.02
CA ILE A 312 3.50 -19.26 -19.61
C ILE A 312 3.65 -17.82 -19.12
N ASP A 313 4.41 -17.01 -19.85
CA ASP A 313 4.65 -15.59 -19.53
C ASP A 313 3.31 -14.84 -19.49
N ALA A 314 2.42 -15.08 -20.45
CA ALA A 314 1.12 -14.39 -20.47
C ALA A 314 0.24 -14.67 -19.25
N VAL A 315 0.29 -15.89 -18.73
CA VAL A 315 -0.47 -16.28 -17.54
C VAL A 315 0.24 -15.78 -16.28
N ALA A 316 1.56 -15.91 -16.20
CA ALA A 316 2.36 -15.43 -15.08
C ALA A 316 2.22 -13.92 -14.88
N ASP A 317 2.23 -13.15 -15.98
CA ASP A 317 2.12 -11.69 -15.97
C ASP A 317 0.65 -11.20 -15.90
N GLY A 318 -0.33 -12.10 -15.83
CA GLY A 318 -1.76 -11.73 -15.80
C GLY A 318 -2.32 -11.14 -17.10
N ARG A 319 -1.53 -11.03 -18.17
CA ARG A 319 -1.93 -10.40 -19.46
C ARG A 319 -2.79 -11.28 -20.37
N ALA A 320 -3.17 -12.48 -19.94
CA ALA A 320 -3.82 -13.46 -20.83
C ALA A 320 -5.17 -12.97 -21.38
N ASP A 321 -5.94 -12.24 -20.57
CA ASP A 321 -7.26 -11.72 -20.95
C ASP A 321 -7.19 -10.42 -21.78
N ASP A 322 -6.05 -9.71 -21.76
CA ASP A 322 -5.82 -8.50 -22.55
C ASP A 322 -5.56 -8.80 -24.04
N ILE A 323 -5.23 -10.04 -24.37
CA ILE A 323 -4.87 -10.43 -25.73
C ILE A 323 -6.12 -10.49 -26.60
N ARG A 324 -6.22 -9.53 -27.53
CA ARG A 324 -7.35 -9.41 -28.44
C ARG A 324 -7.50 -10.66 -29.31
N GLU A 325 -8.74 -11.08 -29.53
CA GLU A 325 -9.06 -12.29 -30.31
C GLU A 325 -8.42 -12.29 -31.71
N ALA A 326 -8.42 -11.14 -32.39
CA ALA A 326 -7.87 -10.99 -33.74
C ALA A 326 -6.34 -10.78 -33.77
N ASP A 327 -5.68 -10.65 -32.63
CA ASP A 327 -4.23 -10.50 -32.56
C ASP A 327 -3.51 -11.86 -32.64
N VAL A 328 -3.67 -12.51 -33.79
CA VAL A 328 -3.14 -13.85 -34.05
C VAL A 328 -1.61 -13.90 -34.14
N TYR A 329 -0.92 -12.78 -33.98
CA TYR A 329 0.55 -12.73 -33.98
C TYR A 329 1.14 -12.86 -32.58
N ASP A 330 0.39 -12.51 -31.53
CA ASP A 330 0.78 -12.79 -30.14
C ASP A 330 0.86 -14.32 -29.91
N GLY A 331 1.94 -14.79 -29.29
CA GLY A 331 2.14 -16.21 -29.00
C GLY A 331 1.07 -16.81 -28.08
N ALA A 332 0.56 -16.04 -27.13
CA ALA A 332 -0.46 -16.48 -26.20
C ALA A 332 -1.90 -16.29 -26.72
N ASN A 333 -2.07 -15.82 -27.96
CA ASN A 333 -3.39 -15.65 -28.56
C ASN A 333 -4.24 -16.94 -28.50
N ARG A 334 -5.51 -16.76 -28.13
CA ARG A 334 -6.47 -17.85 -27.93
C ARG A 334 -6.59 -18.82 -29.12
N TYR A 335 -6.58 -18.34 -30.36
CA TYR A 335 -6.66 -19.23 -31.53
C TYR A 335 -5.39 -20.04 -31.73
N ARG A 336 -4.23 -19.44 -31.48
CA ARG A 336 -2.94 -20.14 -31.53
C ARG A 336 -2.83 -21.20 -30.45
N THR A 337 -3.22 -20.89 -29.22
CA THR A 337 -3.24 -21.87 -28.10
C THR A 337 -4.21 -23.01 -28.40
N ARG A 338 -5.38 -22.72 -28.98
CA ARG A 338 -6.34 -23.76 -29.41
C ARG A 338 -5.81 -24.64 -30.54
N PHE A 339 -5.09 -24.07 -31.50
CA PHE A 339 -4.45 -24.83 -32.58
C PHE A 339 -3.37 -25.76 -32.03
N LEU A 340 -2.50 -25.25 -31.14
CA LEU A 340 -1.45 -26.04 -30.51
C LEU A 340 -2.04 -27.19 -29.69
N ARG A 341 -3.10 -26.93 -28.92
CA ARG A 341 -3.84 -27.98 -28.20
C ARG A 341 -4.43 -29.03 -29.15
N ALA A 342 -5.05 -28.62 -30.26
CA ALA A 342 -5.61 -29.56 -31.24
C ALA A 342 -4.54 -30.41 -31.94
N LYS A 343 -3.30 -29.93 -32.01
CA LYS A 343 -2.17 -30.65 -32.59
C LYS A 343 -1.51 -31.61 -31.59
N LEU A 344 -1.31 -31.16 -30.35
CA LEU A 344 -0.49 -31.86 -29.36
C LEU A 344 -1.27 -32.74 -28.39
N PHE A 345 -2.60 -32.61 -28.27
CA PHE A 345 -3.36 -33.39 -27.30
C PHE A 345 -3.92 -34.66 -27.94
N ASP A 346 -3.93 -35.76 -27.19
CA ASP A 346 -4.54 -37.03 -27.61
C ASP A 346 -6.08 -36.98 -27.53
N ASP A 347 -6.73 -38.08 -27.95
CA ASP A 347 -8.19 -38.20 -27.96
C ASP A 347 -8.81 -38.17 -26.53
N ASP A 348 -8.00 -38.46 -25.50
CA ASP A 348 -8.40 -38.40 -24.08
C ASP A 348 -8.18 -37.00 -23.47
N GLY A 349 -7.57 -36.07 -24.22
CA GLY A 349 -7.33 -34.70 -23.80
C GLY A 349 -6.07 -34.53 -22.94
N ASN A 350 -5.11 -35.46 -23.02
CA ASN A 350 -3.81 -35.32 -22.40
C ASN A 350 -2.80 -34.73 -23.41
N LEU A 351 -1.81 -33.99 -22.91
CA LEU A 351 -0.70 -33.55 -23.74
C LEU A 351 0.10 -34.77 -24.20
N ALA A 352 0.14 -35.02 -25.51
CA ALA A 352 0.83 -36.16 -26.09
C ALA A 352 2.35 -35.95 -26.01
N GLY A 353 2.96 -36.58 -25.01
CA GLY A 353 4.38 -36.92 -24.95
C GLY A 353 4.53 -38.44 -25.07
N VAL A 354 5.74 -38.93 -25.30
CA VAL A 354 6.01 -40.37 -25.24
C VAL A 354 5.59 -40.92 -23.87
N GLU A 355 4.89 -42.06 -23.82
CA GLU A 355 4.64 -42.78 -22.57
C GLU A 355 5.99 -42.99 -21.86
N THR A 356 6.09 -42.45 -20.65
CA THR A 356 7.07 -42.85 -19.65
C THR A 356 7.00 -44.37 -19.53
N ASP A 357 8.10 -45.08 -19.82
CA ASP A 357 8.20 -46.51 -19.53
C ASP A 357 7.78 -46.74 -18.07
N ASN A 358 6.67 -47.47 -17.86
CA ASN A 358 6.09 -47.79 -16.55
C ASN A 358 7.10 -48.36 -15.55
#